data_AF-A0A6I7DCS0-F1
#
_entry.id   AF-A0A6I7DCS0-F1
#
_cell.length_a   1.000
_cell.length_b   1.000
_cell.length_c   1.000
_cell.angle_alpha   90.00
_cell.angle_beta   90.00
_cell.angle_gamma   90.00
#
_symmetry.space_group_name_H-M   'P 1'
#
loop_
_entity.id
_entity.type
_entity.pdbx_description
1 polymer ?
#
loop_
_entity_poly.entity_id
_entity_poly.type
_entity_poly.pdbx_seq_one_letter_code
_entity_poly.pdbx_strand_id
1 'polypeptide(L)'
;MYGWNINYVIGNEVKAIRKAKKLTGINMSKKMNISQQHYSRLERGDVKWSVSTLIEVCFILNISILHFIKILDSKKRIIIDCNCEYIHKDKKM
;
A
#
# COMPACT_ATOMS: atom_id res chain seq x y z
N MET A 1 1.12 25.00 6.24
CA MET A 1 -0.06 24.14 5.96
C MET A 1 0.37 23.03 5.01
N TYR A 2 0.89 21.90 5.52
CA TYR A 2 1.27 20.77 4.66
C TYR A 2 0.28 19.63 4.90
N GLY A 3 -0.67 19.52 3.97
CA GLY A 3 -1.71 18.51 3.96
C GLY A 3 -1.10 17.11 3.90
N TRP A 4 -1.68 16.21 4.68
CA TRP A 4 -1.33 14.80 4.68
C TRP A 4 -1.49 14.19 3.28
N ASN A 5 -0.39 13.71 2.70
CA ASN A 5 -0.42 12.98 1.43
C ASN A 5 -0.30 11.47 1.71
N ILE A 6 -1.42 10.76 1.61
CA ILE A 6 -1.48 9.30 1.78
C ILE A 6 -0.53 8.55 0.83
N ASN A 7 -0.38 9.03 -0.42
CA ASN A 7 0.46 8.39 -1.42
C ASN A 7 1.93 8.50 -1.05
N TYR A 8 2.34 9.63 -0.47
CA TYR A 8 3.70 9.80 0.04
C TYR A 8 3.97 8.86 1.22
N VAL A 9 3.01 8.74 2.16
CA VAL A 9 3.16 7.84 3.31
C VAL A 9 3.34 6.39 2.86
N ILE A 10 2.45 5.91 1.98
CA ILE A 10 2.52 4.54 1.44
C ILE A 10 3.81 4.37 0.63
N GLY A 11 4.11 5.30 -0.29
CA GLY A 11 5.28 5.21 -1.15
C GLY A 11 6.60 5.18 -0.39
N ASN A 12 6.73 5.99 0.66
CA ASN A 12 7.91 6.02 1.51
C ASN A 12 8.07 4.71 2.29
N GLU A 13 6.97 4.14 2.79
CA GLU A 13 7.00 2.84 3.48
C GLU A 13 7.39 1.69 2.53
N VAL A 14 6.78 1.64 1.34
CA VAL A 14 7.15 0.68 0.29
C VAL A 14 8.64 0.75 -0.03
N LYS A 15 9.18 1.97 -0.16
CA LYS A 15 10.61 2.19 -0.40
C LYS A 15 11.50 1.67 0.72
N ALA A 16 11.10 1.88 1.97
CA ALA A 16 11.84 1.40 3.13
C ALA A 16 11.89 -0.14 3.16
N ILE A 17 10.73 -0.81 3.02
CA ILE A 17 10.64 -2.28 3.01
C ILE A 17 11.41 -2.87 1.83
N ARG A 18 11.27 -2.28 0.63
CA ARG A 18 12.00 -2.71 -0.56
C ARG A 18 13.51 -2.68 -0.34
N LYS A 19 14.02 -1.58 0.22
CA LYS A 19 15.45 -1.44 0.53
C LYS A 19 15.91 -2.44 1.59
N ALA A 20 15.11 -2.68 2.63
CA ALA A 20 15.40 -3.70 3.64
C ALA A 20 15.50 -5.11 3.03
N LYS A 21 14.70 -5.38 1.99
CA LYS A 21 14.75 -6.62 1.19
C LYS A 21 15.80 -6.61 0.08
N LYS A 22 16.70 -5.61 0.04
CA LYS A 22 17.77 -5.46 -0.96
C LYS A 22 17.28 -5.45 -2.42
N LEU A 23 16.03 -5.04 -2.65
CA LEU A 23 15.47 -4.89 -3.99
C LEU A 23 15.74 -3.48 -4.50
N THR A 24 16.19 -3.32 -5.75
CA THR A 24 16.33 -2.01 -6.39
C THR A 24 14.99 -1.55 -6.98
N GLY A 25 14.84 -0.25 -7.26
CA GLY A 25 13.64 0.25 -7.93
C GLY A 25 13.46 -0.33 -9.34
N ILE A 26 14.57 -0.62 -10.04
CA ILE A 26 14.56 -1.31 -11.34
C ILE A 26 14.06 -2.75 -11.18
N ASN A 27 14.54 -3.49 -10.18
CA ASN A 27 14.11 -4.86 -9.96
C ASN A 27 12.62 -4.92 -9.59
N MET A 28 12.15 -3.96 -8.78
CA MET A 28 10.75 -3.87 -8.41
C MET A 28 9.87 -3.52 -9.61
N SER A 29 10.25 -2.53 -10.43
CA SER A 29 9.48 -2.13 -11.60
C SER A 29 9.36 -3.27 -12.62
N LYS A 30 10.44 -4.06 -12.80
CA LYS A 30 10.41 -5.29 -13.61
C LYS A 30 9.43 -6.32 -13.07
N LYS A 31 9.43 -6.57 -11.76
CA LYS A 31 8.50 -7.51 -11.11
C LYS A 31 7.04 -7.06 -11.23
N MET A 32 6.80 -5.76 -11.21
CA MET A 32 5.47 -5.14 -11.37
C MET A 32 5.07 -4.91 -12.84
N ASN A 33 5.92 -5.28 -13.80
CA ASN A 33 5.71 -5.01 -15.22
C ASN A 33 5.37 -3.54 -15.55
N ILE A 34 6.05 -2.59 -14.91
CA ILE A 34 5.91 -1.15 -15.16
C ILE A 34 7.28 -0.50 -15.43
N SER A 35 7.27 0.73 -15.97
CA SER A 35 8.50 1.49 -16.14
C SER A 35 9.11 1.87 -14.79
N GLN A 36 10.45 1.93 -14.73
CA GLN A 36 11.15 2.36 -13.52
C GLN A 36 10.75 3.78 -13.10
N GLN A 37 10.50 4.66 -14.08
CA GLN A 37 10.03 6.02 -13.82
C GLN A 37 8.65 6.02 -13.15
N HIS A 38 7.71 5.18 -13.62
CA HIS A 38 6.40 5.04 -12.99
C HIS A 38 6.54 4.55 -11.55
N TYR A 39 7.35 3.51 -11.34
CA TYR A 39 7.61 2.99 -9.99
C TYR A 39 8.23 4.05 -9.06
N SER A 40 9.18 4.83 -9.56
CA SER A 40 9.79 5.93 -8.80
C SER A 40 8.76 6.97 -8.35
N ARG A 41 7.82 7.33 -9.24
CA ARG A 41 6.71 8.26 -8.93
C ARG A 41 5.76 7.70 -7.87
N LEU A 42 5.51 6.40 -7.85
CA LEU A 42 4.75 5.73 -6.79
C LEU A 42 5.44 5.89 -5.42
N GLU A 43 6.75 5.60 -5.34
CA GLU A 43 7.50 5.73 -4.09
C GLU A 43 7.58 7.18 -3.57
N ARG A 44 7.61 8.16 -4.47
CA ARG A 44 7.60 9.59 -4.11
C ARG A 44 6.21 10.13 -3.80
N GLY A 45 5.14 9.36 -4.04
CA GLY A 45 3.77 9.83 -3.86
C GLY A 45 3.29 10.83 -4.92
N ASP A 46 3.97 10.89 -6.07
CA ASP A 46 3.60 11.74 -7.21
C ASP A 46 2.41 11.18 -8.00
N VAL A 47 2.08 9.90 -7.78
CA VAL A 47 0.99 9.16 -8.41
C VAL A 47 0.18 8.45 -7.33
N LYS A 48 -1.13 8.28 -7.58
CA LYS A 48 -2.04 7.61 -6.65
C LYS A 48 -1.75 6.11 -6.58
N TRP A 49 -1.87 5.54 -5.38
CA TRP A 49 -1.88 4.10 -5.18
C TRP A 49 -3.28 3.54 -5.41
N SER A 50 -3.43 2.62 -6.36
CA SER A 50 -4.62 1.77 -6.42
C SER A 50 -4.49 0.61 -5.41
N VAL A 51 -5.63 0.05 -4.99
CA VAL A 51 -5.63 -1.15 -4.12
C VAL A 51 -4.93 -2.32 -4.81
N SER A 52 -5.17 -2.53 -6.11
CA SER A 52 -4.52 -3.59 -6.89
C SER A 52 -3.00 -3.46 -6.92
N THR A 53 -2.50 -2.25 -7.17
CA THR A 53 -1.05 -1.94 -7.16
C THR A 53 -0.45 -2.18 -5.78
N LEU A 54 -1.16 -1.80 -4.72
CA LEU A 54 -0.69 -2.00 -3.35
C LEU A 54 -0.65 -3.49 -2.97
N ILE A 55 -1.66 -4.26 -3.38
CA ILE A 55 -1.70 -5.72 -3.21
C ILE A 55 -0.55 -6.41 -3.95
N GLU A 56 -0.28 -6.01 -5.20
CA GLU A 56 0.85 -6.54 -5.97
C GLU A 56 2.19 -6.27 -5.27
N VAL A 57 2.39 -5.05 -4.76
CA VAL A 57 3.57 -4.72 -3.95
C VAL A 57 3.64 -5.58 -2.69
N CYS A 58 2.51 -5.82 -2.01
CA CYS A 58 2.45 -6.70 -0.85
C CYS A 58 2.91 -8.12 -1.19
N PHE A 59 2.47 -8.68 -2.32
CA PHE A 59 2.91 -9.99 -2.78
C PHE A 59 4.40 -10.04 -3.07
N ILE A 60 4.92 -9.07 -3.86
CA ILE A 60 6.35 -9.04 -4.22
C ILE A 60 7.23 -8.84 -2.98
N LEU A 61 6.80 -7.98 -2.07
CA LEU A 61 7.52 -7.71 -0.82
C LEU A 61 7.20 -8.73 0.26
N ASN A 62 6.33 -9.73 0.03
CA ASN A 62 5.90 -10.70 1.04
C ASN A 62 5.55 -10.05 2.39
N ILE A 63 4.57 -9.13 2.36
CA ILE A 63 4.02 -8.43 3.53
C ILE A 63 2.49 -8.44 3.47
N SER A 64 1.84 -8.33 4.63
CA SER A 64 0.38 -8.21 4.68
C SER A 64 -0.07 -6.78 4.35
N ILE A 65 -1.17 -6.65 3.59
CA ILE A 65 -1.84 -5.37 3.33
C ILE A 65 -2.22 -4.64 4.64
N LEU A 66 -2.49 -5.40 5.71
CA LEU A 66 -2.82 -4.86 7.03
C LEU A 66 -1.70 -3.99 7.61
N HIS A 67 -0.46 -4.17 7.17
CA HIS A 67 0.66 -3.31 7.54
C HIS A 67 0.39 -1.85 7.17
N PHE A 68 -0.03 -1.60 5.92
CA PHE A 68 -0.34 -0.26 5.46
C PHE A 68 -1.59 0.30 6.13
N ILE A 69 -2.62 -0.54 6.35
CA ILE A 69 -3.84 -0.10 7.07
C ILE A 69 -3.49 0.38 8.48
N LYS A 70 -2.65 -0.34 9.24
CA LYS A 70 -2.18 0.08 10.57
C LYS A 70 -1.41 1.41 10.55
N ILE A 71 -0.59 1.63 9.52
CA ILE A 71 0.14 2.91 9.36
C ILE A 71 -0.82 4.07 9.11
N LEU A 72 -1.88 3.84 8.35
CA LEU A 72 -2.88 4.87 8.05
C LEU A 72 -3.80 5.14 9.25
N ASP A 73 -4.19 4.08 9.97
CA ASP A 73 -5.02 4.14 11.17
C ASP A 73 -4.31 4.85 12.33
N SER A 74 -3.04 4.52 12.59
CA SER A 74 -2.24 5.15 13.65
C SER A 74 -2.02 6.66 13.45
N LYS A 75 -2.17 7.16 12.21
CA LYS A 75 -2.13 8.60 11.92
C LYS A 75 -3.45 9.34 12.23
N LYS A 76 -4.46 8.66 12.79
CA LYS A 76 -5.75 9.19 13.27
C LYS A 76 -6.46 10.16 12.30
N ARG A 77 -6.38 9.88 11.00
CA ARG A 77 -7.01 10.70 9.94
C ARG A 77 -8.09 9.96 9.15
N ILE A 78 -8.31 8.68 9.43
CA ILE A 78 -9.35 7.85 8.84
C ILE A 78 -10.23 7.36 9.99
N ILE A 79 -11.54 7.58 9.89
CA ILE A 79 -12.53 6.90 10.74
C ILE A 79 -12.67 5.49 10.16
N ILE A 80 -11.92 4.52 10.68
CA ILE A 80 -12.22 3.12 10.46
C ILE A 80 -13.10 2.70 11.64
N ASP A 81 -14.40 2.98 11.54
CA ASP A 81 -15.36 2.32 12.44
C ASP A 81 -15.44 0.86 12.01
N CYS A 82 -14.79 -0.01 12.79
CA CYS A 82 -14.76 -1.44 12.56
C CYS A 82 -15.97 -2.16 13.17
N ASN A 83 -17.05 -1.46 13.55
CA ASN A 83 -18.36 -2.09 13.75
C ASN A 83 -18.98 -2.50 12.41
N CYS A 84 -18.37 -3.50 11.79
CA CYS A 84 -18.86 -4.16 10.60
C CYS A 84 -19.47 -5.50 11.03
N GLU A 85 -20.65 -5.48 11.64
CA GLU A 85 -21.46 -6.68 11.82
C GLU A 85 -22.11 -7.07 10.47
N TYR A 86 -21.32 -7.57 9.53
CA TYR A 86 -21.88 -8.32 8.40
C TYR A 86 -22.12 -9.76 8.84
N ILE A 87 -23.29 -9.97 9.45
CA ILE A 87 -23.87 -11.31 9.59
C ILE A 87 -24.30 -11.74 8.20
N HIS A 88 -23.47 -12.52 7.51
CA HIS A 88 -23.99 -13.42 6.49
C HIS A 88 -24.98 -14.35 7.20
N LYS A 89 -26.27 -14.02 7.10
CA LYS A 89 -27.30 -15.05 7.31
C LYS A 89 -27.06 -16.06 6.22
N ASP A 90 -26.51 -17.21 6.59
CA ASP A 90 -26.58 -18.41 5.81
C ASP A 90 -28.02 -18.52 5.28
N LYS A 91 -28.19 -18.39 3.96
CA LYS A 91 -29.37 -18.98 3.32
C LYS A 91 -29.19 -20.49 3.48
N LYS A 92 -29.70 -20.97 4.61
CA LYS A 92 -29.97 -22.38 4.84
C LYS A 92 -30.95 -22.84 3.77
N MET A 93 -30.57 -23.95 3.13
CA MET A 93 -31.34 -24.83 2.24
C MET A 93 -31.42 -24.43 0.77
#